data_AF-A0AAR5Q022-F1
#
_entry.id   AF-A0AAR5Q022-F1
#
_cell.length_a   1.000
_cell.length_b   1.000
_cell.length_c   1.000
_cell.angle_alpha   90.00
_cell.angle_beta   90.00
_cell.angle_gamma   90.00
#
_symmetry.space_group_name_H-M   'P 1'
#
loop_
_entity.id
_entity.type
_entity.pdbx_description
1 polymer ?
#
loop_
_entity_poly.entity_id
_entity_poly.type
_entity_poly.pdbx_seq_one_letter_code
_entity_poly.pdbx_strand_id
1 'polypeptide(L)'
;MGQVADAMIQHGGEAVGVIPEFMLDYEIAHNQLTELHVVTSMHQRKAMMAERACAFVALPGGLGTFEEILEIATWGQLNQHQKPMMLYNVNGFYDALIAQLDRAVEDGFLPPQHRAKLIICEHEEEIYTTLTNLGHPQRFVV
;
A
#
# COMPACT_ATOMS: atom_id res chain seq x y z
N MET A 1 -1.54 9.38 -7.94
CA MET A 1 -0.24 9.40 -7.24
C MET A 1 0.22 10.82 -6.96
N GLY A 2 0.34 11.71 -7.96
CA GLY A 2 0.90 13.05 -7.76
C GLY A 2 0.29 13.92 -6.67
N GLN A 3 -1.05 13.93 -6.55
CA GLN A 3 -1.74 14.71 -5.52
C GLN A 3 -1.31 14.37 -4.08
N VAL A 4 -1.02 13.11 -3.79
CA VAL A 4 -0.57 12.69 -2.45
C VAL A 4 0.84 13.18 -2.18
N ALA A 5 1.74 13.08 -3.17
CA ALA A 5 3.11 13.57 -3.06
C ALA A 5 3.15 15.10 -2.90
N ASP A 6 2.41 15.82 -3.74
CA ASP A 6 2.33 17.28 -3.70
C ASP A 6 1.76 17.77 -2.37
N ALA A 7 0.68 17.16 -1.88
CA ALA A 7 0.10 17.51 -0.59
C ALA A 7 1.10 17.30 0.55
N MET A 8 1.86 16.20 0.54
CA MET A 8 2.89 15.93 1.56
C MET A 8 3.97 17.01 1.54
N ILE A 9 4.51 17.33 0.36
CA ILE A 9 5.57 18.33 0.19
C ILE A 9 5.06 19.74 0.58
N GLN A 10 3.85 20.11 0.16
CA GLN A 10 3.25 21.42 0.46
C GLN A 10 3.07 21.66 1.97
N HIS A 11 2.89 20.60 2.75
CA HIS A 11 2.76 20.68 4.21
C HIS A 11 4.10 20.44 4.94
N GLY A 12 5.23 20.50 4.22
CA GLY A 12 6.58 20.37 4.79
C GLY A 12 6.99 18.93 5.13
N GLY A 13 6.23 17.94 4.64
CA GLY A 13 6.56 16.54 4.74
C GLY A 13 7.53 16.06 3.66
N GLU A 14 8.09 14.86 3.86
CA GLU A 14 8.97 14.22 2.90
C GLU A 14 8.20 13.26 1.99
N ALA A 15 8.56 13.23 0.71
CA ALA A 15 8.01 12.29 -0.28
C ALA A 15 9.14 11.52 -0.96
N VAL A 16 9.16 10.20 -0.77
CA VAL A 16 10.15 9.28 -1.35
C VAL A 16 9.50 8.46 -2.46
N GLY A 17 10.01 8.57 -3.69
CA GLY A 17 9.57 7.79 -4.84
C GLY A 17 10.49 6.59 -5.13
N VAL A 18 9.91 5.52 -5.68
CA VAL A 18 10.65 4.39 -6.26
C VAL A 18 10.05 4.09 -7.63
N ILE A 19 10.88 4.17 -8.69
CA ILE A 19 10.44 4.04 -10.08
C ILE A 19 11.37 3.13 -10.88
N PRO A 20 10.86 2.23 -11.74
CA PRO A 20 11.69 1.49 -12.67
C PRO A 20 12.19 2.38 -13.81
N GLU A 21 13.41 2.12 -14.30
CA GLU A 21 14.02 2.88 -15.42
C GLU A 21 13.09 3.01 -16.63
N PHE A 22 12.41 1.93 -17.02
CA PHE A 22 11.53 1.91 -18.20
C PHE A 22 10.24 2.73 -18.05
N MET A 23 9.92 3.20 -16.83
CA MET A 23 8.75 4.06 -16.56
C MET A 23 9.11 5.54 -16.51
N LEU A 24 10.40 5.91 -16.51
CA LEU A 24 10.85 7.30 -16.43
C LEU A 24 10.31 8.18 -17.57
N ASP A 25 10.11 7.60 -18.75
CA ASP A 25 9.60 8.33 -19.92
C ASP A 25 8.07 8.47 -19.91
N TYR A 26 7.36 7.66 -19.12
CA TYR A 26 5.89 7.60 -19.09
C TYR A 26 5.30 8.32 -17.89
N GLU A 27 6.00 8.30 -16.75
CA GLU A 27 5.62 9.06 -15.58
C GLU A 27 6.33 10.40 -15.62
N ILE A 28 5.54 11.49 -15.54
CA ILE A 28 6.06 12.81 -15.21
C ILE A 28 6.73 12.64 -13.85
N ALA A 29 8.06 12.48 -13.83
CA ALA A 29 8.82 12.43 -12.61
C ALA A 29 8.40 13.64 -11.77
N HIS A 30 7.84 13.40 -10.58
CA HIS A 30 7.51 14.50 -9.68
C HIS A 30 8.83 15.18 -9.31
N ASN A 31 9.15 16.28 -9.98
CA ASN A 31 10.40 17.01 -9.80
C ASN A 31 10.57 17.62 -8.39
N GLN A 32 9.57 17.46 -7.53
CA GLN A 32 9.54 17.98 -6.17
C GLN A 32 9.71 16.90 -5.09
N LEU A 33 9.90 15.62 -5.47
CA LEU A 33 10.16 14.56 -4.49
C LEU A 33 11.43 14.87 -3.66
N THR A 34 11.39 14.49 -2.39
CA THR A 34 12.53 14.59 -1.46
C THR A 34 13.64 13.62 -1.86
N GLU A 35 13.27 12.41 -2.28
CA GLU A 35 14.17 11.35 -2.70
C GLU A 35 13.50 10.54 -3.82
N LEU A 36 14.28 10.13 -4.82
CA LEU A 36 13.79 9.27 -5.91
C LEU A 36 14.78 8.13 -6.16
N HIS A 37 14.31 6.90 -5.99
CA HIS A 37 15.05 5.69 -6.32
C HIS A 37 14.69 5.19 -7.70
N VAL A 38 15.69 5.09 -8.57
CA VAL A 38 15.54 4.44 -9.86
C VAL A 38 16.02 2.99 -9.75
N VAL A 39 15.18 2.05 -10.14
CA VAL A 39 15.45 0.60 -10.06
C VAL A 39 15.29 -0.08 -11.42
N THR A 40 15.76 -1.31 -11.55
CA THR A 40 15.78 -1.99 -12.87
C THR A 40 14.53 -2.82 -13.17
N SER A 41 13.64 -3.05 -12.19
CA SER A 41 12.45 -3.88 -12.37
C SER A 41 11.30 -3.53 -11.41
N MET A 42 10.09 -3.97 -11.75
CA MET A 42 8.91 -3.88 -10.87
C MET A 42 9.10 -4.64 -9.55
N HIS A 43 9.78 -5.79 -9.57
CA HIS A 43 10.04 -6.55 -8.35
C HIS A 43 10.95 -5.79 -7.39
N GLN A 44 12.04 -5.19 -7.88
CA GLN A 44 12.91 -4.35 -7.06
C GLN A 44 12.17 -3.13 -6.52
N ARG A 45 11.30 -2.52 -7.35
CA ARG A 45 10.47 -1.38 -6.95
C ARG A 45 9.59 -1.73 -5.74
N LYS A 46 8.80 -2.80 -5.86
CA LYS A 46 7.88 -3.26 -4.80
C LYS A 46 8.63 -3.70 -3.55
N ALA A 47 9.73 -4.45 -3.70
CA ALA A 47 10.56 -4.87 -2.57
C ALA A 47 11.13 -3.68 -1.78
N MET A 48 11.69 -2.68 -2.47
CA MET A 48 12.25 -1.48 -1.82
C MET A 48 11.16 -0.65 -1.12
N MET A 49 10.00 -0.45 -1.77
CA MET A 49 8.86 0.23 -1.15
C MET A 49 8.42 -0.51 0.13
N ALA A 50 8.31 -1.84 0.06
CA ALA A 50 7.87 -2.65 1.19
C ALA A 50 8.90 -2.70 2.33
N GLU A 51 10.20 -2.69 2.03
CA GLU A 51 11.26 -2.60 3.04
C GLU A 51 11.19 -1.28 3.81
N ARG A 52 11.07 -0.16 3.09
CA ARG A 52 11.03 1.21 3.64
C ARG A 52 9.73 1.56 4.35
N ALA A 53 8.62 0.94 3.99
CA ALA A 53 7.31 1.25 4.57
C ALA A 53 7.18 0.78 6.02
N CYS A 54 6.48 1.52 6.87
CA CYS A 54 6.01 1.02 8.18
C CYS A 54 4.56 0.50 8.12
N ALA A 55 3.83 0.89 7.08
CA ALA A 55 2.42 0.60 6.82
C ALA A 55 2.12 0.74 5.33
N PHE A 56 1.03 0.13 4.87
CA PHE A 56 0.56 0.22 3.49
C PHE A 56 -0.85 0.77 3.44
N VAL A 57 -1.10 1.74 2.56
CA VAL A 57 -2.43 2.32 2.35
C VAL A 57 -2.73 2.32 0.86
N ALA A 58 -3.77 1.61 0.45
CA ALA A 58 -4.28 1.64 -0.91
C ALA A 58 -5.40 2.68 -1.02
N LEU A 59 -5.13 3.77 -1.72
CA LEU A 59 -6.13 4.74 -2.15
C LEU A 59 -6.86 4.21 -3.40
N PRO A 60 -8.00 4.80 -3.82
CA PRO A 60 -8.64 4.41 -5.08
C PRO A 60 -7.68 4.42 -6.27
N GLY A 61 -7.69 3.33 -7.03
CA GLY A 61 -6.74 3.11 -8.12
C GLY A 61 -7.15 1.95 -9.04
N GLY A 62 -6.37 1.72 -10.08
CA GLY A 62 -6.63 0.69 -11.08
C GLY A 62 -5.90 -0.63 -10.81
N LEU A 63 -5.65 -1.40 -11.88
CA LEU A 63 -4.99 -2.71 -11.82
C LEU A 63 -3.68 -2.70 -11.04
N GLY A 64 -2.83 -1.67 -11.22
CA GLY A 64 -1.56 -1.58 -10.49
C GLY A 64 -1.76 -1.49 -8.98
N THR A 65 -2.71 -0.66 -8.52
CA THR A 65 -3.01 -0.53 -7.09
C THR A 65 -3.59 -1.81 -6.50
N PHE A 66 -4.45 -2.51 -7.24
CA PHE A 66 -4.98 -3.81 -6.82
C PHE A 66 -3.89 -4.87 -6.73
N GLU A 67 -2.99 -4.92 -7.71
CA GLU A 67 -1.86 -5.84 -7.74
C GLU A 67 -0.93 -5.63 -6.53
N GLU A 68 -0.56 -4.38 -6.27
CA GLU A 68 0.34 -4.03 -5.16
C GLU A 68 -0.25 -4.39 -3.79
N ILE A 69 -1.51 -4.02 -3.53
CA ILE A 69 -2.10 -4.27 -2.21
C ILE A 69 -2.36 -5.76 -1.96
N LEU A 70 -2.75 -6.52 -2.98
CA LEU A 70 -2.97 -7.96 -2.86
C LEU A 70 -1.65 -8.74 -2.74
N GLU A 71 -0.56 -8.28 -3.38
CA GLU A 71 0.76 -8.86 -3.19
C GLU A 71 1.25 -8.68 -1.75
N ILE A 72 1.15 -7.46 -1.21
CA ILE A 72 1.52 -7.18 0.18
C ILE A 72 0.63 -7.97 1.16
N ALA A 73 -0.68 -8.08 0.89
CA ALA A 73 -1.58 -8.93 1.68
C ALA A 73 -1.13 -10.40 1.69
N THR A 74 -0.69 -10.91 0.54
CA THR A 74 -0.16 -12.27 0.40
C THR A 74 1.13 -12.44 1.21
N TRP A 75 2.06 -11.49 1.17
CA TRP A 75 3.28 -11.51 1.99
C TRP A 75 2.97 -11.48 3.49
N GLY A 76 1.97 -10.70 3.89
CA GLY A 76 1.44 -10.70 5.27
C GLY A 76 0.82 -12.04 5.68
N GLN A 77 0.16 -12.75 4.76
CA GLN A 77 -0.33 -14.12 4.99
C GLN A 77 0.82 -15.11 5.19
N LEU A 78 1.91 -14.97 4.42
CA LEU A 78 3.12 -15.80 4.53
C LEU A 78 4.02 -15.43 5.72
N ASN A 79 3.59 -14.47 6.56
CA ASN A 79 4.34 -13.95 7.70
C ASN A 79 5.70 -13.31 7.36
N GLN A 80 5.88 -12.84 6.12
CA GLN A 80 7.07 -12.07 5.73
C GLN A 80 7.09 -10.67 6.37
N HIS A 81 5.92 -10.13 6.73
CA HIS A 81 5.81 -8.94 7.59
C HIS A 81 4.53 -8.99 8.42
N GLN A 82 4.46 -8.10 9.42
CA GLN A 82 3.22 -7.82 10.18
C GLN A 82 2.87 -6.32 10.15
N LYS A 83 3.41 -5.59 9.16
CA LYS A 83 3.06 -4.19 8.89
C LYS A 83 1.56 -4.10 8.53
N PRO A 84 0.82 -3.10 9.04
CA PRO A 84 -0.60 -2.93 8.76
C PRO A 84 -0.82 -2.59 7.28
N MET A 85 -1.97 -3.03 6.78
CA MET A 85 -2.40 -2.80 5.40
C MET A 85 -3.82 -2.27 5.44
N MET A 86 -4.06 -1.17 4.75
CA MET A 86 -5.34 -0.46 4.77
C MET A 86 -5.87 -0.26 3.36
N LEU A 87 -7.17 -0.49 3.17
CA LEU A 87 -7.93 -0.01 2.02
C LEU A 87 -8.64 1.28 2.43
N TYR A 88 -8.36 2.38 1.74
CA TYR A 88 -9.14 3.60 1.91
C TYR A 88 -10.40 3.55 1.04
N ASN A 89 -11.49 3.05 1.61
CA ASN A 89 -12.79 2.82 0.97
C ASN A 89 -13.65 4.09 0.84
N VAL A 90 -13.03 5.18 0.37
CA VAL A 90 -13.76 6.43 0.13
C VAL A 90 -14.88 6.22 -0.89
N ASN A 91 -16.10 6.66 -0.55
CA ASN A 91 -17.30 6.52 -1.37
C ASN A 91 -17.62 5.07 -1.82
N GLY A 92 -17.20 4.05 -1.04
CA GLY A 92 -17.46 2.65 -1.37
C GLY A 92 -16.67 2.12 -2.56
N PHE A 93 -15.55 2.76 -2.94
CA PHE A 93 -14.74 2.37 -4.10
C PHE A 93 -14.31 0.89 -4.08
N TYR A 94 -14.00 0.36 -2.90
CA TYR A 94 -13.52 -1.00 -2.67
C TYR A 94 -14.61 -2.01 -2.30
N ASP A 95 -15.90 -1.62 -2.26
CA ASP A 95 -17.00 -2.50 -1.82
C ASP A 95 -17.02 -3.84 -2.59
N ALA A 96 -16.82 -3.79 -3.91
CA ALA A 96 -16.80 -4.99 -4.74
C ALA A 96 -15.58 -5.89 -4.46
N LEU A 97 -14.41 -5.29 -4.19
CA LEU A 97 -13.21 -6.06 -3.83
C LEU A 97 -13.38 -6.70 -2.45
N ILE A 98 -13.92 -5.94 -1.49
CA ILE A 98 -14.22 -6.41 -0.14
C ILE A 98 -15.18 -7.61 -0.21
N ALA A 99 -16.28 -7.48 -0.95
CA ALA A 99 -17.24 -8.57 -1.14
C ALA A 99 -16.59 -9.81 -1.80
N GLN A 100 -15.70 -9.62 -2.77
CA GLN A 100 -14.98 -10.73 -3.40
C GLN A 100 -14.04 -11.45 -2.42
N LEU A 101 -13.34 -10.70 -1.55
CA LEU A 101 -12.48 -11.28 -0.52
C LEU A 101 -13.29 -12.01 0.55
N ASP A 102 -14.43 -11.46 0.95
CA ASP A 102 -15.34 -12.08 1.92
C ASP A 102 -15.91 -13.39 1.35
N ARG A 103 -16.29 -13.39 0.07
CA ARG A 103 -16.70 -14.61 -0.62
C ARG A 103 -15.60 -15.67 -0.67
N ALA A 104 -14.34 -15.27 -0.88
CA ALA A 104 -13.21 -16.18 -0.82
C ALA A 104 -13.03 -16.80 0.57
N VAL A 105 -13.41 -16.10 1.65
CA VAL A 105 -13.45 -16.67 3.00
C VAL A 105 -14.58 -17.70 3.12
N GLU A 106 -15.79 -17.34 2.69
CA GLU A 106 -16.96 -18.23 2.74
C GLU A 106 -16.74 -19.53 1.97
N ASP A 107 -16.13 -19.45 0.79
CA ASP A 107 -15.83 -20.61 -0.05
C ASP A 107 -14.57 -21.39 0.41
N GLY A 108 -13.86 -20.91 1.44
CA GLY A 108 -12.71 -21.61 2.05
C GLY A 108 -11.36 -21.39 1.35
N PHE A 109 -11.25 -20.44 0.44
CA PHE A 109 -10.00 -20.08 -0.25
C PHE A 109 -9.12 -19.10 0.54
N LEU A 110 -9.72 -18.31 1.44
CA LEU A 110 -9.02 -17.33 2.27
C LEU A 110 -9.32 -17.57 3.76
N PRO A 111 -8.33 -17.87 4.60
CA PRO A 111 -8.58 -17.96 6.04
C PRO A 111 -9.05 -16.61 6.63
N PRO A 112 -10.07 -16.59 7.51
CA PRO A 112 -10.63 -15.36 8.07
C PRO A 112 -9.58 -14.46 8.74
N GLN A 113 -8.60 -15.05 9.42
CA GLN A 113 -7.53 -14.31 10.08
C GLN A 113 -6.61 -13.56 9.10
N HIS A 114 -6.47 -14.03 7.86
CA HIS A 114 -5.71 -13.32 6.83
C HIS A 114 -6.54 -12.21 6.20
N ARG A 115 -7.84 -12.46 5.98
CA ARG A 115 -8.80 -11.42 5.55
C ARG A 115 -8.83 -10.24 6.51
N ALA A 116 -8.80 -10.50 7.82
CA ALA A 116 -8.81 -9.48 8.86
C ALA A 116 -7.52 -8.63 8.93
N LYS A 117 -6.42 -9.05 8.29
CA LYS A 117 -5.18 -8.24 8.22
C LYS A 117 -5.32 -7.03 7.31
N LEU A 118 -6.27 -7.05 6.37
CA LEU A 118 -6.56 -5.93 5.49
C LEU A 118 -7.65 -5.06 6.12
N ILE A 119 -7.21 -3.96 6.72
CA ILE A 119 -8.04 -3.01 7.46
C ILE A 119 -8.82 -2.17 6.45
N ILE A 120 -10.12 -1.98 6.68
CA ILE A 120 -10.95 -1.10 5.85
C ILE A 120 -11.09 0.22 6.60
N CYS A 121 -10.79 1.32 5.92
CA CYS A 121 -10.99 2.67 6.43
C CYS A 121 -11.91 3.41 5.47
N GLU A 122 -13.04 3.91 5.95
CA GLU A 122 -13.96 4.78 5.20
C GLU A 122 -13.58 6.26 5.32
N HIS A 123 -12.88 6.61 6.41
CA HIS A 123 -12.46 7.98 6.72
C HIS A 123 -10.96 8.07 7.01
N GLU A 124 -10.36 9.23 6.73
CA GLU A 124 -8.93 9.47 6.95
C GLU A 124 -8.54 9.39 8.43
N GLU A 125 -9.44 9.70 9.36
CA GLU A 125 -9.15 9.59 10.79
C GLU A 125 -8.88 8.14 11.22
N GLU A 126 -9.49 7.15 10.55
CA GLU A 126 -9.27 5.74 10.82
C GLU A 126 -7.88 5.29 10.36
N ILE A 127 -7.39 5.84 9.24
CA ILE A 127 -6.03 5.63 8.77
C ILE A 127 -5.05 6.23 9.79
N TYR A 128 -5.26 7.49 10.18
CA TYR A 128 -4.40 8.17 11.16
C TYR A 128 -4.39 7.43 12.51
N THR A 129 -5.55 7.02 13.00
CA THR A 129 -5.70 6.25 14.23
C THR A 129 -4.97 4.92 14.13
N THR A 130 -5.06 4.24 12.99
CA THR A 130 -4.33 2.99 12.76
C THR A 130 -2.83 3.22 12.81
N LEU A 131 -2.32 4.24 12.09
CA LEU A 131 -0.89 4.56 12.02
C LEU A 131 -0.28 4.97 13.36
N THR A 132 -1.00 5.77 14.15
CA THR A 132 -0.52 6.28 15.45
C THR A 132 -0.54 5.23 16.56
N ASN A 133 -1.40 4.23 16.46
CA ASN A 133 -1.49 3.12 17.42
C ASN A 133 -0.56 1.94 17.09
N LEU A 134 0.30 2.06 16.07
CA LEU A 134 1.24 1.00 15.72
C LEU A 134 2.35 0.86 16.75
N GLY A 135 2.29 -0.21 17.55
CA GLY A 135 3.48 -0.82 18.14
C GLY A 135 4.29 -1.48 17.01
N HIS A 136 5.22 -0.74 16.41
CA HIS A 136 5.91 -1.13 15.17
C HIS A 136 6.59 -2.52 15.21
N PRO A 137 6.19 -3.51 14.39
CA PRO A 137 7.09 -4.60 14.03
C PRO A 137 8.14 -4.08 13.02
N GLN A 138 9.39 -3.96 13.48
CA GLN A 138 10.47 -3.27 12.77
C GLN A 138 11.09 -4.03 11.58
N ARG A 139 10.70 -5.28 11.29
CA ARG A 139 11.40 -6.11 10.29
C ARG A 139 10.47 -6.72 9.25
N PHE A 140 10.87 -6.51 8.00
CA PHE A 140 10.57 -7.42 6.90
C PHE A 140 11.48 -8.64 7.07
N VAL A 141 10.91 -9.84 7.05
CA VAL A 141 11.66 -11.09 6.93
C VAL A 141 11.53 -11.50 5.47
N VAL A 142 12.57 -11.18 4.68
CA VAL A 142 12.75 -11.71 3.32
C VAL A 142 13.41 -13.08 3.43
#